data_AF-A0A432REY1-F1
#
_entry.id   AF-A0A432REY1-F1
#
_cell.length_a   1.000
_cell.length_b   1.000
_cell.length_c   1.000
_cell.angle_alpha   90.00
_cell.angle_beta   90.00
_cell.angle_gamma   90.00
#
_symmetry.space_group_name_H-M   'P 1'
#
loop_
_entity.id
_entity.type
_entity.pdbx_description
1 polymer ?
#
loop_
_entity_poly.entity_id
_entity_poly.type
_entity_poly.pdbx_seq_one_letter_code
_entity_poly.pdbx_strand_id
1 'polypeptide(L)'
;WRDTAILQGNALLLFCSLCWALCILHLRHHKGDSNAYQLAPWQMLLASFCLIPLAYYFEGSFTGDFSATFWWVMLYMGPFATAFSFVAINAASKHLSSASMSNAMLGVPVTGLLASTVFLGETLTLSLTLGGAVILGGIMCVSLAGRGASGRQKC
;
A
#
# COMPACT_ATOMS: atom_id res chain seq x y z
N TRP A 1 -17.33 -1.74 21.57
CA TRP A 1 -17.12 -3.20 21.43
C TRP A 1 -18.35 -4.01 20.99
N ARG A 2 -19.51 -3.40 20.68
CA ARG A 2 -20.70 -4.11 20.16
C ARG A 2 -21.05 -3.77 18.70
N ASP A 3 -20.19 -2.99 18.05
CA ASP A 3 -20.41 -2.63 16.65
C ASP A 3 -19.73 -3.67 15.76
N THR A 4 -20.54 -4.51 15.12
CA THR A 4 -20.08 -5.58 14.23
C THR A 4 -19.30 -5.03 13.04
N ALA A 5 -19.61 -3.80 12.61
CA ALA A 5 -18.90 -3.13 11.51
C ALA A 5 -17.44 -2.83 11.88
N ILE A 6 -17.20 -2.35 13.11
CA ILE A 6 -15.83 -2.07 13.60
C ILE A 6 -15.03 -3.37 13.72
N LEU A 7 -15.66 -4.45 14.18
CA LEU A 7 -14.99 -5.76 14.29
C LEU A 7 -14.62 -6.32 12.92
N GLN A 8 -15.54 -6.23 11.95
CA GLN A 8 -15.30 -6.65 10.56
C GLN A 8 -14.18 -5.84 9.91
N GLY A 9 -14.18 -4.51 10.09
CA GLY A 9 -13.12 -3.64 9.58
C GLY A 9 -11.74 -4.01 10.13
N ASN A 10 -11.63 -4.22 11.45
CA ASN A 10 -10.37 -4.63 12.07
C ASN A 10 -9.91 -6.02 11.61
N ALA A 11 -10.83 -6.97 11.45
CA ALA A 11 -10.50 -8.30 10.93
C ALA A 11 -9.96 -8.23 9.49
N LEU A 12 -10.57 -7.40 8.64
CA LEU A 12 -10.10 -7.17 7.26
C LEU A 12 -8.71 -6.52 7.23
N LEU A 13 -8.42 -5.56 8.13
CA LEU A 13 -7.10 -4.94 8.23
C LEU A 13 -6.00 -5.94 8.63
N LEU A 14 -6.30 -6.82 9.59
CA LEU A 14 -5.38 -7.89 10.00
C LEU A 14 -5.16 -8.91 8.88
N PHE A 15 -6.23 -9.30 8.19
CA PHE A 15 -6.14 -10.21 7.04
C PHE A 15 -5.31 -9.61 5.90
N CYS A 16 -5.53 -8.34 5.56
CA CYS A 16 -4.73 -7.61 4.58
C CYS A 16 -3.24 -7.60 4.97
N SER A 17 -2.94 -7.29 6.23
CA SER A 17 -1.57 -7.28 6.74
C SER A 17 -0.89 -8.65 6.66
N LEU A 18 -1.64 -9.73 6.93
CA LEU A 18 -1.17 -11.10 6.79
C LEU A 18 -0.87 -11.44 5.32
N CYS A 19 -1.77 -11.13 4.39
CA CYS A 19 -1.57 -11.34 2.96
C CYS A 19 -0.31 -10.61 2.46
N TRP A 20 -0.09 -9.37 2.90
CA TRP A 20 1.09 -8.60 2.55
C TRP A 20 2.38 -9.22 3.11
N ALA A 21 2.38 -9.67 4.36
CA ALA A 21 3.51 -10.36 4.97
C ALA A 21 3.87 -11.66 4.21
N LEU A 22 2.86 -12.45 3.82
CA LEU A 22 3.05 -13.64 3.00
C LEU A 22 3.64 -13.30 1.61
N CYS A 23 3.18 -12.22 0.98
CA CYS A 23 3.72 -11.73 -0.29
C CYS A 23 5.22 -11.41 -0.17
N ILE A 24 5.63 -10.66 0.87
CA ILE A 24 7.04 -10.35 1.13
C ILE A 24 7.87 -11.63 1.33
N LEU A 25 7.37 -12.58 2.13
CA LEU A 25 8.06 -13.85 2.38
C LEU A 25 8.20 -14.68 1.11
N HIS A 26 7.13 -14.76 0.31
CA HIS A 26 7.13 -15.45 -0.97
C HIS A 26 8.17 -14.83 -1.93
N LEU A 27 8.14 -13.51 -2.12
CA LEU A 27 9.10 -12.76 -2.94
C LEU A 27 10.55 -12.95 -2.49
N ARG A 28 10.80 -13.10 -1.18
CA ARG A 28 12.15 -13.31 -0.64
C ARG A 28 12.64 -14.75 -0.75
N HIS A 29 11.75 -15.74 -0.59
CA HIS A 29 12.13 -17.15 -0.60
C HIS A 29 12.15 -17.75 -2.01
N HIS A 30 11.46 -17.13 -2.97
CA HIS A 30 11.52 -17.54 -4.38
C HIS A 30 12.83 -17.08 -5.02
N LYS A 31 13.82 -17.99 -5.10
CA LYS A 31 15.13 -17.77 -5.73
C LYS A 31 15.12 -17.98 -7.26
N GLY A 32 13.97 -17.83 -7.91
CA GLY A 32 13.87 -17.93 -9.37
C GLY A 32 14.25 -16.61 -10.04
N ASP A 33 14.96 -16.67 -11.16
CA ASP A 33 15.31 -15.53 -12.05
C ASP A 33 14.08 -14.86 -12.71
N SER A 34 12.89 -14.97 -12.11
CA SER A 34 11.69 -14.35 -12.61
C SER A 34 11.73 -12.85 -12.33
N ASN A 35 11.95 -12.07 -13.39
CA ASN A 35 11.93 -10.61 -13.34
C ASN A 35 10.62 -10.11 -12.71
N ALA A 36 10.69 -9.12 -11.79
CA ALA A 36 9.51 -8.60 -11.08
C ALA A 36 8.44 -8.10 -12.06
N TYR A 37 8.90 -7.56 -13.18
CA TYR A 37 8.11 -7.12 -14.31
C TYR A 37 7.26 -8.24 -14.95
N GLN A 38 7.70 -9.50 -14.90
CA GLN A 38 6.95 -10.63 -15.44
C GLN A 38 5.91 -11.16 -14.43
N LEU A 39 6.15 -11.01 -13.13
CA LEU A 39 5.18 -11.38 -12.10
C LEU A 39 4.07 -10.34 -11.92
N ALA A 40 4.36 -9.05 -12.13
CA ALA A 40 3.41 -7.94 -11.96
C ALA A 40 2.08 -8.08 -12.73
N PRO A 41 2.07 -8.46 -14.02
CA PRO A 41 0.83 -8.69 -14.74
C PRO A 41 0.03 -9.87 -14.15
N TRP A 42 0.71 -10.96 -13.80
CA TRP A 42 0.04 -12.16 -13.28
C TRP A 42 -0.60 -11.95 -11.92
N GLN A 43 0.07 -11.23 -11.01
CA GLN A 43 -0.54 -10.89 -9.73
C GLN A 43 -1.73 -9.94 -9.88
N MET A 44 -1.69 -8.99 -10.83
CA MET A 44 -2.82 -8.09 -11.05
C MET A 44 -3.99 -8.80 -11.70
N LEU A 45 -3.73 -9.77 -12.59
CA LEU A 45 -4.78 -10.63 -13.15
C LEU A 45 -5.40 -11.52 -12.07
N LEU A 46 -4.59 -12.15 -11.22
CA LEU A 46 -5.11 -12.95 -10.11
C LEU A 46 -5.93 -12.10 -9.13
N ALA A 47 -5.42 -10.92 -8.76
CA ALA A 47 -6.12 -9.98 -7.91
C ALA A 47 -7.46 -9.56 -8.52
N SER A 48 -7.47 -9.22 -9.82
CA SER A 48 -8.70 -8.85 -10.54
C SER A 48 -9.69 -10.02 -10.57
N PHE A 49 -9.23 -11.23 -10.86
CA PHE A 49 -10.06 -12.43 -10.89
C PHE A 49 -10.68 -12.74 -9.52
N CYS A 50 -9.96 -12.51 -8.42
CA CYS A 50 -10.51 -12.66 -7.07
C CYS A 50 -11.44 -11.51 -6.66
N LEU A 51 -11.14 -10.27 -7.09
CA LEU A 51 -11.91 -9.08 -6.74
C LEU A 51 -13.25 -8.99 -7.47
N ILE A 52 -13.33 -9.39 -8.74
CA ILE A 52 -14.59 -9.35 -9.53
C ILE A 52 -15.76 -10.10 -8.84
N PRO A 53 -15.62 -11.37 -8.43
CA PRO A 53 -16.72 -12.08 -7.76
C PRO A 53 -17.02 -11.50 -6.37
N LEU A 54 -16.01 -11.01 -5.65
CA LEU A 54 -16.23 -10.32 -4.37
C LEU A 54 -17.02 -9.02 -4.56
N ALA A 55 -16.64 -8.19 -5.53
CA ALA A 55 -17.33 -6.95 -5.87
C ALA A 55 -18.77 -7.23 -6.26
N TYR A 56 -19.02 -8.25 -7.09
CA TYR A 56 -20.37 -8.65 -7.45
C TYR A 56 -21.20 -9.12 -6.24
N TYR A 57 -20.59 -9.84 -5.30
CA TYR A 57 -21.27 -10.30 -4.09
C TYR A 57 -21.60 -9.17 -3.10
N PHE A 58 -20.70 -8.21 -2.92
CA PHE A 58 -20.85 -7.14 -1.93
C PHE A 58 -21.55 -5.88 -2.47
N GLU A 59 -21.24 -5.46 -3.70
CA GLU A 59 -21.75 -4.23 -4.32
C GLU A 59 -22.90 -4.50 -5.30
N GLY A 60 -23.02 -5.73 -5.81
CA GLY A 60 -24.05 -6.14 -6.76
C GLY A 60 -23.65 -5.98 -8.23
N SER A 61 -24.63 -5.87 -9.12
CA SER A 61 -24.37 -5.68 -10.55
C SER A 61 -23.78 -4.30 -10.82
N PHE A 62 -22.86 -4.21 -11.80
CA PHE A 62 -22.24 -2.95 -12.18
C PHE A 62 -23.28 -1.93 -12.65
N THR A 63 -23.34 -0.77 -11.98
CA THR A 63 -24.29 0.33 -12.25
C THR A 63 -23.64 1.55 -12.90
N GLY A 64 -22.39 1.44 -13.35
CA GLY A 64 -21.66 2.57 -13.93
C GLY A 64 -22.29 3.08 -15.23
N ASP A 65 -22.19 4.39 -15.43
CA ASP A 65 -22.75 5.12 -16.56
C ASP A 65 -21.97 4.95 -17.88
N PHE A 66 -20.87 4.20 -17.86
CA PHE A 66 -19.90 4.05 -18.96
C PHE A 66 -19.46 5.39 -19.58
N SER A 67 -19.51 6.47 -18.79
CA SER A 67 -19.14 7.81 -19.23
C SER A 67 -17.67 7.88 -19.65
N ALA A 68 -17.32 8.86 -20.49
CA ALA A 68 -15.93 9.14 -20.83
C ALA A 68 -15.09 9.42 -19.56
N THR A 69 -15.68 10.05 -18.55
CA THR A 69 -15.03 10.28 -17.25
C THR A 69 -14.70 8.97 -16.54
N PHE A 70 -15.61 7.98 -16.56
CA PHE A 70 -15.36 6.67 -15.99
C PHE A 70 -14.13 6.01 -16.62
N TRP A 71 -14.05 6.01 -17.96
CA TRP A 71 -12.91 5.45 -18.67
C TRP A 71 -11.59 6.18 -18.37
N TRP A 72 -11.61 7.52 -18.29
CA TRP A 72 -10.41 8.28 -17.92
C TRP A 72 -9.96 8.00 -16.49
N VAL A 73 -10.87 7.93 -15.54
CA VAL A 73 -10.56 7.58 -14.15
C VAL A 73 -10.04 6.15 -14.06
N MET A 74 -10.66 5.20 -14.77
CA MET A 74 -10.22 3.80 -14.78
C MET A 74 -8.83 3.65 -15.40
N LEU A 75 -8.55 4.38 -16.49
CA LEU A 75 -7.24 4.41 -17.13
C LEU A 75 -6.17 5.03 -16.23
N TYR A 76 -6.50 6.10 -15.50
CA TYR A 76 -5.58 6.67 -14.52
C TYR A 76 -5.33 5.73 -13.34
N MET A 77 -6.40 5.22 -12.71
CA MET A 77 -6.29 4.43 -11.48
C MET A 77 -5.67 3.05 -11.72
N GLY A 78 -5.97 2.39 -12.84
CA GLY A 78 -5.49 1.05 -13.14
C GLY A 78 -3.99 1.04 -13.47
N PRO A 79 -3.60 1.34 -14.71
CA PRO A 79 -2.20 1.25 -15.12
C PRO A 79 -1.29 2.31 -14.48
N PHE A 80 -1.70 3.58 -14.41
CA PHE A 80 -0.80 4.65 -13.94
C PHE A 80 -0.68 4.70 -12.41
N ALA A 81 -1.79 4.71 -11.67
CA ALA A 81 -1.71 4.78 -10.22
C ALA A 81 -1.34 3.42 -9.61
N THR A 82 -1.91 2.31 -10.11
CA THR A 82 -1.70 0.99 -9.51
C THR A 82 -0.54 0.24 -10.14
N ALA A 83 -0.61 -0.10 -11.43
CA ALA A 83 0.36 -1.03 -12.03
C ALA A 83 1.79 -0.47 -12.03
N PHE A 84 1.97 0.80 -12.42
CA PHE A 84 3.27 1.47 -12.37
C PHE A 84 3.84 1.53 -10.95
N SER A 85 3.04 1.94 -9.97
CA SER A 85 3.48 1.99 -8.56
C SER A 85 3.85 0.60 -8.04
N PHE A 86 3.09 -0.43 -8.42
CA PHE A 86 3.35 -1.81 -8.01
C PHE A 86 4.61 -2.40 -8.65
N VAL A 87 4.87 -2.06 -9.91
CA VAL A 87 6.14 -2.41 -10.58
C VAL A 87 7.30 -1.68 -9.91
N ALA A 88 7.15 -0.38 -9.63
CA ALA A 88 8.17 0.43 -8.98
C ALA A 88 8.53 -0.12 -7.59
N ILE A 89 7.53 -0.44 -6.76
CA ILE A 89 7.76 -0.96 -5.40
C ILE A 89 8.39 -2.36 -5.42
N ASN A 90 8.01 -3.23 -6.37
CA ASN A 90 8.62 -4.55 -6.50
C ASN A 90 10.05 -4.47 -7.03
N ALA A 91 10.31 -3.61 -8.02
CA ALA A 91 11.66 -3.37 -8.52
C ALA A 91 12.54 -2.80 -7.39
N ALA A 92 12.05 -1.82 -6.65
CA ALA A 92 12.71 -1.27 -5.47
C ALA A 92 12.98 -2.36 -4.42
N SER A 93 12.00 -3.22 -4.13
CA SER A 93 12.13 -4.31 -3.15
C SER A 93 13.19 -5.34 -3.51
N LYS A 94 13.49 -5.52 -4.80
CA LYS A 94 14.56 -6.42 -5.27
C LYS A 94 15.95 -5.80 -5.16
N HIS A 95 16.07 -4.48 -5.28
CA HIS A 95 17.36 -3.78 -5.32
C HIS A 95 17.73 -3.08 -4.01
N LEU A 96 16.77 -2.83 -3.12
CA LEU A 96 16.98 -2.13 -1.85
C LEU A 96 16.91 -3.09 -0.65
N SER A 97 17.69 -2.77 0.39
CA SER A 97 17.63 -3.48 1.67
C SER A 97 16.28 -3.27 2.36
N SER A 98 15.92 -4.19 3.25
CA SER A 98 14.67 -4.12 4.03
C SER A 98 14.50 -2.78 4.78
N ALA A 99 15.61 -2.21 5.27
CA ALA A 99 15.61 -0.94 5.97
C ALA A 99 15.32 0.25 5.03
N SER A 100 15.85 0.22 3.81
CA SER A 100 15.64 1.30 2.83
C SER A 100 14.21 1.27 2.29
N MET A 101 13.65 0.08 2.05
CA MET A 101 12.23 -0.09 1.69
C MET A 101 11.30 0.40 2.80
N SER A 102 11.63 0.12 4.07
CA SER A 102 10.87 0.63 5.21
C SER A 102 10.88 2.15 5.21
N ASN A 103 12.04 2.80 5.10
CA ASN A 103 12.12 4.27 5.01
C ASN A 103 11.33 4.85 3.83
N ALA A 104 11.31 4.19 2.67
CA ALA A 104 10.52 4.65 1.52
C ALA A 104 9.00 4.59 1.81
N MET A 105 8.52 3.52 2.44
CA MET A 105 7.11 3.37 2.83
C MET A 105 6.66 4.38 3.87
N LEU A 106 7.57 4.79 4.73
CA LEU A 106 7.32 5.84 5.72
C LEU A 106 7.12 7.22 5.08
N GLY A 107 7.61 7.43 3.86
CA GLY A 107 7.35 8.64 3.08
C GLY A 107 5.91 8.75 2.56
N VAL A 108 5.26 7.61 2.25
CA VAL A 108 3.90 7.55 1.69
C VAL A 108 2.87 8.34 2.51
N PRO A 109 2.73 8.13 3.84
CA PRO A 109 1.76 8.91 4.63
C PRO A 109 2.08 10.41 4.66
N VAL A 110 3.36 10.78 4.64
CA VAL A 110 3.79 12.21 4.63
C VAL A 110 3.39 12.87 3.32
N THR A 111 3.74 12.24 2.20
CA THR A 111 3.39 12.75 0.88
C THR A 111 1.88 12.78 0.67
N GLY A 112 1.15 11.80 1.19
CA GLY A 112 -0.31 11.76 1.14
C GLY A 112 -0.94 12.92 1.92
N LEU A 113 -0.46 13.18 3.14
CA LEU A 113 -0.94 14.30 3.95
C LEU A 113 -0.66 15.65 3.28
N LEU A 114 0.57 15.85 2.78
CA LEU A 114 0.93 17.07 2.05
C LEU A 114 0.07 17.25 0.81
N ALA A 115 -0.11 16.18 0.01
CA ALA A 115 -0.96 16.22 -1.16
C ALA A 115 -2.41 16.56 -0.81
N SER A 116 -2.98 16.00 0.27
CA SER A 116 -4.34 16.34 0.72
C SER A 116 -4.47 17.83 1.05
N THR A 117 -3.49 18.38 1.78
CA THR A 117 -3.53 19.80 2.15
C THR A 117 -3.39 20.75 0.96
N VAL A 118 -2.51 20.41 0.01
CA VAL A 118 -2.21 21.28 -1.13
C VAL A 118 -3.28 21.18 -2.22
N PHE A 119 -3.70 19.96 -2.59
CA PHE A 119 -4.61 19.74 -3.70
C PHE A 119 -6.08 19.79 -3.29
N LEU A 120 -6.41 19.30 -2.08
CA LEU A 120 -7.79 19.26 -1.59
C LEU A 120 -8.15 20.49 -0.76
N GLY A 121 -7.16 21.30 -0.35
CA GLY A 121 -7.36 22.50 0.46
C GLY A 121 -7.87 22.20 1.87
N GLU A 122 -7.74 20.95 2.33
CA GLU A 122 -8.24 20.55 3.65
C GLU A 122 -7.52 21.30 4.76
N THR A 123 -8.28 22.00 5.60
CA THR A 123 -7.76 22.59 6.83
C THR A 123 -7.41 21.47 7.80
N LEU A 124 -6.12 21.31 8.09
CA LEU A 124 -5.65 20.34 9.08
C LEU A 124 -6.25 20.67 10.44
N THR A 125 -7.28 19.93 10.84
CA THR A 125 -7.84 20.02 12.19
C THR A 125 -6.78 19.59 13.20
N LEU A 126 -6.85 20.13 14.42
CA LEU A 126 -5.89 19.86 15.50
C LEU A 126 -5.73 18.35 15.75
N SER A 127 -6.82 17.60 15.68
CA SER A 127 -6.82 16.14 15.85
C SER A 127 -6.03 15.42 14.74
N LEU A 128 -6.16 15.89 13.49
CA LEU A 128 -5.46 15.29 12.35
C LEU A 128 -3.96 15.63 12.36
N THR A 129 -3.61 16.85 12.77
CA THR A 129 -2.21 17.26 12.94
C THR A 129 -1.56 16.48 14.07
N LEU A 130 -2.23 16.31 15.21
CA LEU A 130 -1.71 15.52 16.33
C LEU A 130 -1.58 14.04 15.96
N GLY A 131 -2.58 13.46 15.30
CA GLY A 131 -2.51 12.08 14.80
C GLY A 131 -1.36 11.88 13.81
N GLY A 132 -1.23 12.80 12.85
CA GLY A 132 -0.13 12.82 11.89
C GLY A 132 1.24 12.95 12.56
N ALA A 133 1.37 13.82 13.56
CA ALA A 133 2.60 14.01 14.33
C ALA A 133 2.99 12.76 15.14
N VAL A 134 2.02 12.07 15.75
CA VAL A 134 2.26 10.80 16.47
C VAL A 134 2.72 9.71 15.51
N ILE A 135 2.07 9.57 14.35
CA ILE A 135 2.48 8.62 13.32
C ILE A 135 3.90 8.94 12.88
N LEU A 136 4.17 10.20 12.49
CA LEU A 136 5.50 10.66 12.10
C LEU A 136 6.56 10.43 13.17
N GLY A 137 6.23 10.63 14.45
CA GLY A 137 7.11 10.36 15.57
C GLY A 137 7.44 8.89 15.71
N GLY A 138 6.44 8.00 15.62
CA GLY A 138 6.63 6.55 15.63
C GLY A 138 7.49 6.06 14.47
N ILE A 139 7.22 6.60 13.28
CA ILE A 139 8.00 6.39 12.06
C ILE A 139 9.48 6.76 12.29
N MET A 140 9.76 7.97 12.80
CA MET A 140 11.12 8.43 13.08
C MET A 140 11.83 7.57 14.12
N CYS A 141 11.13 7.17 15.18
CA CYS A 141 11.67 6.30 16.22
C CYS A 141 12.14 4.95 15.65
N VAL A 142 11.30 4.31 14.82
CA VAL A 142 11.63 3.04 14.16
C VAL A 142 12.78 3.20 13.16
N SER A 143 12.77 4.27 12.35
CA SER A 143 13.85 4.56 11.41
C SER A 143 15.20 4.77 12.09
N LEU A 144 15.22 5.46 13.24
CA LEU A 144 16.44 5.68 14.02
C LEU A 144 16.92 4.39 14.71
N ALA A 145 16.01 3.58 15.26
CA ALA A 145 16.34 2.29 15.86
C ALA A 145 16.93 1.30 14.84
N GLY A 146 16.40 1.27 13.61
CA GLY A 146 16.93 0.43 12.51
C GLY A 146 18.35 0.81 12.08
N ARG A 147 18.73 2.09 12.17
CA ARG A 147 20.11 2.55 11.91
C ARG A 147 21.10 2.07 12.96
N GLY A 148 20.70 2.02 14.23
CA GLY A 148 21.53 1.53 15.33
C GLY A 148 21.86 0.03 15.22
N ALA A 149 20.90 -0.80 14.77
CA ALA A 149 21.11 -2.22 14.57
C ALA A 149 22.08 -2.53 13.40
N SER A 150 22.02 -1.75 12.31
CA SER A 150 22.93 -1.90 11.17
C SER A 150 24.37 -1.46 11.47
N GLY A 151 24.58 -0.54 12.42
CA GLY A 151 25.90 -0.14 12.89
C GLY A 151 26.58 -1.19 13.77
N ARG A 152 25.80 -2.02 14.48
CA ARG A 152 26.32 -3.03 15.42
C ARG A 152 26.71 -4.35 14.78
N GLN A 153 26.33 -4.59 13.53
CA GLN A 153 26.72 -5.79 12.76
C GLN A 153 28.06 -5.63 12.02
N LYS A 154 28.65 -4.43 12.06
CA LYS A 154 29.97 -4.12 11.46
C LYS A 154 31.11 -4.01 12.47
N CYS A 155 30.83 -4.26 13.75
CA CYS A 155 31.83 -4.35 14.82
C CYS A 155 31.92 -5.81 15.28
#